data_AF-A0A929YEV1-F1
#
_entry.id   AF-A0A929YEV1-F1
#
_cell.length_a   1.000
_cell.length_b   1.000
_cell.length_c   1.000
_cell.angle_alpha   90.00
_cell.angle_beta   90.00
_cell.angle_gamma   90.00
#
_symmetry.space_group_name_H-M   'P 1'
#
loop_
_entity.id
_entity.type
_entity.pdbx_description
1 polymer ?
#
loop_
_entity_poly.entity_id
_entity_poly.type
_entity_poly.pdbx_seq_one_letter_code
_entity_poly.pdbx_strand_id
1 'polypeptide(L)'
;AEEELDTKYPFVTHSELNAILNYRGGSLEGAKIYVSLFPCNECAKAIIQAGIRTVIYESDKYAGTPMNQAAKRMFDAAGVRYHQYAKTGRKIELTL
;
A
#
# COMPACT_ATOMS: atom_id res chain seq x y z
N ALA A 1 25.41 3.73 13.60
CA ALA A 1 25.34 4.53 12.36
C ALA A 1 25.77 3.68 11.16
N GLU A 2 26.96 3.06 11.18
CA GLU A 2 27.35 2.07 10.14
C GLU A 2 26.41 0.86 10.10
N GLU A 3 26.10 0.24 11.24
CA GLU A 3 25.20 -0.95 11.28
C GLU A 3 23.78 -0.72 10.72
N GLU A 4 23.27 0.51 10.75
CA GLU A 4 21.91 0.82 10.27
C GLU A 4 21.88 0.88 8.73
N LEU A 5 22.97 1.39 8.14
CA LEU A 5 23.22 1.44 6.69
C LEU A 5 23.63 0.08 6.12
N ASP A 6 23.95 -0.90 6.96
CA ASP A 6 24.24 -2.28 6.54
C ASP A 6 22.96 -3.11 6.28
N THR A 7 21.78 -2.53 6.52
CA THR A 7 20.50 -3.16 6.23
C THR A 7 19.82 -2.52 5.02
N LYS A 8 18.86 -3.24 4.42
CA LYS A 8 18.06 -2.67 3.33
C LYS A 8 17.04 -1.62 3.79
N TYR A 9 16.66 -1.62 5.07
CA TYR A 9 15.51 -0.86 5.59
C TYR A 9 15.55 0.65 5.30
N PRO A 10 16.69 1.36 5.39
CA PRO A 10 16.73 2.78 5.04
C PRO A 10 16.66 3.05 3.53
N PHE A 11 16.90 2.06 2.67
CA PHE A 11 17.02 2.24 1.22
C PHE A 11 15.81 1.73 0.42
N VAL A 12 15.03 0.81 0.98
CA VAL A 12 13.91 0.21 0.25
C VAL A 12 12.69 1.12 0.21
N THR A 13 12.18 1.35 -0.99
CA THR A 13 10.87 1.96 -1.20
C THR A 13 9.83 0.87 -1.39
N HIS A 14 8.75 0.93 -0.61
CA HIS A 14 7.62 0.02 -0.77
C HIS A 14 6.90 0.21 -2.11
N SER A 15 6.17 -0.81 -2.56
CA SER A 15 5.52 -0.79 -3.88
C SER A 15 4.46 0.31 -3.99
N GLU A 16 3.76 0.61 -2.90
CA GLU A 16 2.72 1.65 -2.84
C GLU A 16 3.33 3.03 -3.09
N LEU A 17 4.44 3.34 -2.39
CA LEU A 17 5.12 4.61 -2.54
C LEU A 17 5.77 4.74 -3.92
N ASN A 18 6.37 3.67 -4.44
CA ASN A 18 6.89 3.64 -5.81
C ASN A 18 5.78 3.88 -6.85
N ALA A 19 4.59 3.31 -6.67
CA ALA A 19 3.46 3.49 -7.58
C ALA A 19 2.97 4.95 -7.58
N ILE A 20 2.90 5.58 -6.41
CA ILE A 20 2.51 6.99 -6.26
C ILE A 20 3.57 7.93 -6.88
N LEU A 21 4.84 7.74 -6.54
CA LEU A 21 5.93 8.63 -6.98
C LEU A 21 6.20 8.54 -8.50
N ASN A 22 6.01 7.36 -9.10
CA ASN A 22 6.23 7.17 -10.53
C ASN A 22 5.02 7.55 -11.39
N TYR A 23 3.90 7.92 -10.80
CA TYR A 23 2.72 8.32 -11.56
C TYR A 23 2.93 9.69 -12.21
N ARG A 24 2.90 9.72 -13.55
CA ARG A 24 3.06 10.95 -14.35
C ARG A 24 1.76 11.40 -15.04
N GLY A 25 0.63 10.76 -14.70
CA GLY A 25 -0.65 10.96 -15.38
C GLY A 25 -1.52 12.10 -14.85
N GLY A 26 -1.02 12.89 -13.88
CA GLY A 26 -1.77 13.98 -13.25
C GLY A 26 -2.17 13.65 -11.82
N SER A 27 -3.47 13.69 -11.52
CA SER A 27 -4.00 13.46 -10.16
C SER A 27 -4.40 12.00 -9.92
N LEU A 28 -4.14 11.50 -8.70
CA LEU A 28 -4.63 10.22 -8.19
C LEU A 28 -5.88 10.37 -7.31
N GLU A 29 -6.49 11.57 -7.25
CA GLU A 29 -7.70 11.82 -6.46
C GLU A 29 -8.83 10.88 -6.89
N GLY A 30 -9.43 10.17 -5.92
CA GLY A 30 -10.51 9.23 -6.16
C GLY A 30 -10.06 7.87 -6.72
N ALA A 31 -8.76 7.68 -6.99
CA ALA A 31 -8.25 6.43 -7.55
C ALA A 31 -8.36 5.25 -6.57
N LYS A 32 -8.10 4.06 -7.11
CA LYS A 32 -8.00 2.80 -6.37
C LYS A 32 -6.60 2.23 -6.53
N ILE A 33 -6.04 1.69 -5.44
CA ILE A 33 -4.76 1.00 -5.47
C ILE A 33 -4.96 -0.48 -5.12
N TYR A 34 -4.35 -1.36 -5.93
CA TYR A 34 -4.34 -2.81 -5.71
C TYR A 34 -2.95 -3.23 -5.26
N VAL A 35 -2.87 -3.90 -4.11
CA VAL A 35 -1.60 -4.28 -3.46
C VAL A 35 -1.64 -5.74 -3.00
N SER A 36 -0.50 -6.42 -3.02
CA SER A 36 -0.40 -7.81 -2.57
C SER A 36 -0.42 -7.95 -1.05
N LEU A 37 0.01 -6.92 -0.32
CA LEU A 37 0.06 -6.88 1.13
C LEU A 37 -0.56 -5.59 1.65
N PHE A 38 -1.27 -5.66 2.78
CA PHE A 38 -1.88 -4.49 3.42
C PHE A 38 -0.82 -3.40 3.71
N PRO A 39 -1.07 -2.12 3.37
CA PRO A 39 -0.07 -1.07 3.50
C PRO A 39 0.39 -0.84 4.94
N CYS A 40 1.68 -0.54 5.12
CA CYS A 40 2.19 -0.04 6.39
C CYS A 40 1.69 1.38 6.67
N ASN A 41 1.92 1.90 7.89
CA ASN A 41 1.51 3.24 8.30
C ASN A 41 2.13 4.36 7.44
N GLU A 42 3.40 4.26 7.04
CA GLU A 42 4.02 5.28 6.19
C GLU A 42 3.42 5.28 4.77
N CYS A 43 3.15 4.10 4.20
CA CYS A 43 2.44 4.00 2.92
C CYS A 43 0.99 4.48 3.02
N ALA A 44 0.32 4.25 4.16
CA ALA A 44 -1.03 4.77 4.40
C ALA A 44 -1.07 6.30 4.34
N LYS A 45 -0.09 6.99 4.95
CA LYS A 45 0.04 8.45 4.83
C LYS A 45 0.16 8.89 3.37
N ALA A 46 1.06 8.26 2.61
CA ALA A 46 1.27 8.59 1.20
C ALA A 46 0.00 8.36 0.36
N ILE A 47 -0.69 7.23 0.55
CA ILE A 47 -1.95 6.90 -0.13
C ILE A 47 -3.02 7.97 0.16
N ILE A 48 -3.19 8.36 1.43
CA ILE A 48 -4.16 9.38 1.83
C ILE A 48 -3.81 10.73 1.18
N GLN A 49 -2.55 11.16 1.26
CA GLN A 49 -2.12 12.44 0.71
C GLN A 49 -2.13 12.49 -0.82
N ALA A 50 -2.00 11.34 -1.48
CA ALA A 50 -2.15 11.23 -2.94
C ALA A 50 -3.62 11.33 -3.41
N GLY A 51 -4.60 11.35 -2.49
CA GLY A 51 -6.01 11.43 -2.84
C GLY A 51 -6.66 10.08 -3.18
N ILE A 52 -5.95 8.97 -3.02
CA ILE A 52 -6.48 7.62 -3.29
C ILE A 52 -7.56 7.28 -2.26
N ARG A 53 -8.74 6.83 -2.71
CA ARG A 53 -9.91 6.60 -1.84
C ARG A 53 -10.24 5.14 -1.58
N THR A 54 -9.56 4.21 -2.27
CA THR A 54 -9.81 2.77 -2.10
C THR A 54 -8.51 1.96 -2.16
N VAL A 55 -8.26 1.13 -1.15
CA VAL A 55 -7.17 0.15 -1.09
C VAL A 55 -7.76 -1.26 -1.22
N ILE A 56 -7.30 -2.01 -2.20
CA ILE A 56 -7.65 -3.42 -2.37
C ILE A 56 -6.40 -4.24 -2.10
N TYR A 57 -6.43 -5.08 -1.07
CA TYR A 57 -5.25 -5.82 -0.64
C TYR A 57 -5.47 -7.33 -0.73
N GLU A 58 -4.46 -8.12 -1.12
CA GLU A 58 -4.60 -9.58 -1.15
C GLU A 58 -4.42 -10.20 0.24
N SER A 59 -3.38 -9.80 0.97
CA SER A 59 -3.01 -10.36 2.28
C SER A 59 -2.96 -9.29 3.37
N ASP A 60 -3.42 -9.64 4.57
CA ASP A 60 -3.23 -8.84 5.80
C ASP A 60 -2.51 -9.69 6.87
N LYS A 61 -1.41 -10.35 6.48
CA LYS A 61 -0.69 -11.29 7.36
C LYS A 61 -0.07 -10.66 8.62
N TYR A 62 0.07 -9.33 8.65
CA TYR A 62 0.57 -8.57 9.81
C TYR A 62 -0.57 -7.87 10.57
N ALA A 63 -1.80 -8.35 10.40
CA ALA A 63 -2.96 -7.88 11.13
C ALA A 63 -2.68 -7.85 12.64
N GLY A 64 -3.05 -6.74 13.30
CA GLY A 64 -2.90 -6.59 14.74
C GLY A 64 -1.55 -6.04 15.22
N THR A 65 -0.54 -5.96 14.36
CA THR A 65 0.70 -5.24 14.69
C THR A 65 0.44 -3.73 14.87
N PRO A 66 1.24 -3.00 15.66
CA PRO A 66 1.05 -1.56 15.87
C PRO A 66 1.02 -0.76 14.55
N MET A 67 1.89 -1.09 13.60
CA MET A 67 1.95 -0.45 12.28
C MET A 67 0.68 -0.69 11.46
N ASN A 68 0.15 -1.92 11.49
CA ASN A 68 -1.10 -2.27 10.81
C ASN A 68 -2.31 -1.54 11.43
N GLN A 69 -2.39 -1.52 12.76
CA GLN A 69 -3.45 -0.82 13.46
C GLN A 69 -3.41 0.70 13.20
N ALA A 70 -2.21 1.29 13.19
CA ALA A 70 -2.03 2.70 12.84
C ALA A 70 -2.48 3.00 11.40
N ALA A 71 -2.11 2.16 10.43
CA ALA A 71 -2.56 2.27 9.05
C ALA A 71 -4.09 2.25 8.93
N LYS A 72 -4.76 1.28 9.56
CA LYS A 72 -6.23 1.16 9.58
C LYS A 72 -6.90 2.40 10.19
N ARG A 73 -6.43 2.84 11.37
CA ARG A 73 -6.95 4.06 12.02
C ARG A 73 -6.82 5.30 11.13
N MET A 74 -5.69 5.44 10.42
CA MET A 74 -5.49 6.55 9.48
C MET A 74 -6.45 6.47 8.29
N PHE A 75 -6.63 5.28 7.70
CA PHE A 75 -7.58 5.11 6.60
C PHE A 75 -9.02 5.37 7.03
N ASP A 76 -9.44 4.85 8.19
CA ASP A 76 -10.78 5.07 8.75
C ASP A 76 -11.03 6.59 8.97
N ALA A 77 -10.07 7.29 9.59
CA ALA A 77 -10.16 8.72 9.86
C ALA A 77 -10.19 9.57 8.57
N ALA A 78 -9.46 9.15 7.52
CA ALA A 78 -9.40 9.85 6.24
C ALA A 78 -10.54 9.47 5.26
N GLY A 79 -11.41 8.53 5.64
CA GLY A 79 -12.46 8.01 4.76
C GLY A 79 -11.93 7.20 3.57
N VAL A 80 -10.75 6.60 3.69
CA VAL A 80 -10.19 5.69 2.67
C VAL A 80 -10.71 4.29 2.94
N ARG A 81 -11.45 3.72 1.98
CA ARG A 81 -12.00 2.37 2.12
C ARG A 81 -10.91 1.35 1.86
N TYR A 82 -10.88 0.28 2.64
CA TYR A 82 -10.03 -0.88 2.34
C TYR A 82 -10.84 -2.18 2.41
N HIS A 83 -10.58 -3.09 1.49
CA HIS A 83 -11.18 -4.43 1.51
C HIS A 83 -10.25 -5.45 0.89
N GLN A 84 -10.34 -6.68 1.40
CA GLN A 84 -9.54 -7.77 0.90
C GLN A 84 -10.00 -8.17 -0.51
N TYR A 85 -9.05 -8.46 -1.39
CA TYR A 85 -9.31 -8.90 -2.75
C TYR A 85 -10.03 -10.26 -2.76
N ALA A 86 -11.20 -10.31 -3.38
CA ALA A 86 -11.93 -11.55 -3.59
C ALA A 86 -11.32 -12.33 -4.75
N LYS A 87 -10.57 -13.38 -4.43
CA LYS A 87 -9.94 -14.26 -5.43
C LYS A 87 -11.01 -14.96 -6.27
N THR A 88 -10.89 -14.85 -7.59
CA THR A 88 -11.79 -15.51 -8.55
C THR A 88 -11.31 -16.89 -8.99
N GLY A 89 -10.10 -17.30 -8.56
CA GLY A 89 -9.44 -18.52 -9.06
C GLY A 89 -8.90 -18.40 -10.49
N ARG A 90 -8.97 -17.21 -11.10
CA ARG A 90 -8.45 -16.97 -12.45
C ARG A 90 -6.94 -17.16 -12.48
N LYS A 91 -6.47 -18.06 -13.35
CA LYS A 91 -5.05 -18.21 -13.69
C LYS A 91 -4.72 -17.33 -14.89
N ILE A 92 -3.57 -16.66 -14.85
CA ILE A 92 -3.03 -15.88 -15.96
C ILE A 92 -1.70 -16.52 -16.35
N GLU A 93 -1.57 -16.93 -17.61
CA GLU A 93 -0.33 -17.42 -18.21
C GLU A 93 0.06 -16.44 -19.32
N LEU A 94 1.34 -16.07 -19.36
CA LEU A 94 1.89 -15.14 -20.34
C LEU A 94 3.01 -15.84 -21.08
N THR A 95 2.96 -15.82 -22.41
CA THR A 95 4.08 -16.17 -23.28
C THR A 95 4.66 -14.88 -23.82
N LEU A 96 5.93 -14.63 -23.54
CA LEU A 96 6.66 -13.41 -23.96
C LEU A 96 7.14 -13.52 -25.41
#